data_AF-A0A1F5S7C5-F1
#
_entry.id   AF-A0A1F5S7C5-F1
#
_cell.length_a   1.000
_cell.length_b   1.000
_cell.length_c   1.000
_cell.angle_alpha   90.00
_cell.angle_beta   90.00
_cell.angle_gamma   90.00
#
_symmetry.space_group_name_H-M   'P 1'
#
loop_
_entity.id
_entity.type
_entity.pdbx_description
1 polymer ?
#
loop_
_entity_poly.entity_id
_entity_poly.type
_entity_poly.pdbx_seq_one_letter_code
_entity_poly.pdbx_strand_id
1 'polypeptide(L)' 'MSRKINFATILIFFGFLSFVSKVSAATYYVDCDVAVSGNGSSWAQAFKTIAAGKNAATQSGDIVEISGGTYNESI' A
#
# COMPACT_ATOMS: atom_id res chain seq x y z
N MET A 1 -48.51 13.00 9.67
CA MET A 1 -47.51 14.10 9.64
C MET A 1 -46.38 13.68 8.71
N SER A 2 -46.50 13.99 7.42
CA SER A 2 -45.56 13.50 6.39
C SER A 2 -44.32 14.40 6.33
N ARG A 3 -43.17 13.91 6.79
CA ARG A 3 -41.89 14.64 6.76
C ARG A 3 -41.43 14.73 5.30
N LYS A 4 -41.45 15.93 4.72
CA LYS A 4 -40.93 16.20 3.37
C LYS A 4 -39.40 16.22 3.44
N ILE A 5 -38.74 15.30 2.74
CA ILE A 5 -37.27 15.29 2.61
C ILE A 5 -36.88 16.45 1.69
N ASN A 6 -35.99 17.34 2.15
CA ASN A 6 -35.56 18.50 1.37
C ASN A 6 -34.56 18.08 0.28
N PHE A 7 -34.77 18.57 -0.94
CA PHE A 7 -33.90 18.27 -2.09
C PHE A 7 -32.43 18.66 -1.84
N ALA A 8 -32.22 19.75 -1.10
CA ALA A 8 -30.90 20.18 -0.63
C ALA A 8 -30.22 19.13 0.29
N THR A 9 -30.98 18.39 1.08
CA THR A 9 -30.46 17.31 1.95
C THR A 9 -29.99 16.11 1.13
N ILE A 10 -30.65 15.81 0.01
CA ILE A 10 -30.23 14.74 -0.91
C ILE A 10 -28.94 15.13 -1.66
N LEU A 11 -28.82 16.40 -2.09
CA LEU A 11 -27.63 16.90 -2.78
C LEU A 11 -26.38 16.91 -1.89
N ILE A 12 -26.51 17.26 -0.61
CA ILE A 12 -25.39 17.21 0.35
C ILE A 12 -24.95 15.75 0.59
N PHE A 13 -25.89 14.81 0.63
CA PHE A 13 -25.60 13.39 0.81
C PHE A 13 -24.95 12.76 -0.43
N PHE A 14 -25.36 13.15 -1.65
CA PHE A 14 -24.76 12.71 -2.91
C PHE A 14 -23.36 13.32 -3.16
N GLY A 15 -23.15 14.59 -2.75
CA GLY A 15 -21.83 15.23 -2.81
C GLY A 15 -20.80 14.56 -1.89
N PHE A 16 -21.23 13.99 -0.76
CA PHE A 16 -20.37 13.30 0.19
C PHE A 16 -19.94 11.90 -0.29
N LEU A 17 -20.68 11.28 -1.21
CA LEU A 17 -20.43 9.92 -1.70
C LEU A 17 -19.32 9.83 -2.78
N SER A 18 -18.73 10.97 -3.16
CA SER A 18 -17.79 11.06 -4.30
C SER A 18 -16.31 10.92 -3.95
N PHE A 19 -15.96 10.67 -2.69
CA PHE A 19 -14.57 10.54 -2.22
C PHE A 19 -14.10 9.08 -2.04
N VAL A 20 -14.48 8.17 -2.95
CA VAL A 20 -13.88 6.83 -2.95
C VAL A 20 -12.46 6.92 -3.54
N SER A 21 -11.46 6.96 -2.66
CA SER A 21 -10.06 6.87 -3.06
C SER A 21 -9.77 5.46 -3.57
N LYS A 22 -9.24 5.32 -4.79
CA LYS A 22 -8.76 4.03 -5.30
C LYS A 22 -7.56 3.60 -4.43
N VAL A 23 -7.78 2.62 -3.55
CA VAL A 23 -6.66 1.93 -2.87
C VAL A 23 -6.05 0.96 -3.88
N SER A 24 -4.74 1.05 -4.09
CA SER A 24 -3.98 0.12 -4.94
C SER A 24 -2.91 -0.51 -4.07
N ALA A 25 -3.04 -1.81 -3.82
CA ALA A 25 -1.97 -2.58 -3.20
C ALA A 25 -0.75 -2.63 -4.12
N ALA A 26 0.43 -2.35 -3.57
CA ALA A 26 1.72 -2.52 -4.23
C ALA A 26 2.39 -3.82 -3.78
N THR A 27 3.19 -4.42 -4.66
CA THR A 27 4.09 -5.53 -4.30
C THR A 27 5.51 -4.99 -4.26
N TYR A 28 6.18 -5.21 -3.12
CA TYR A 28 7.58 -4.91 -2.92
C TYR A 28 8.41 -6.19 -2.86
N TYR A 29 9.58 -6.17 -3.48
CA TYR A 29 10.49 -7.30 -3.54
C TYR A 29 11.69 -7.08 -2.63
N VAL A 30 12.05 -8.11 -1.87
CA VAL A 30 13.20 -8.12 -0.95
C VAL A 30 14.08 -9.31 -1.31
N ASP A 31 15.38 -9.07 -1.47
CA ASP A 31 16.36 -10.10 -1.79
C ASP A 31 17.70 -9.81 -1.10
N CYS A 32 18.18 -10.70 -0.24
CA CYS A 32 19.44 -10.50 0.48
C CYS A 32 20.68 -10.57 -0.44
N ASP A 33 20.57 -11.22 -1.60
CA ASP A 33 21.70 -11.50 -2.48
C ASP A 33 22.00 -10.35 -3.45
N VAL A 34 21.12 -9.34 -3.56
CA VAL A 34 21.40 -8.14 -4.36
C VAL A 34 22.58 -7.37 -3.79
N ALA A 35 23.51 -6.97 -4.66
CA ALA A 35 24.73 -6.28 -4.23
C ALA A 35 24.43 -4.93 -3.55
N VAL A 36 23.46 -4.19 -4.10
CA VAL A 36 23.03 -2.88 -3.61
C VAL A 36 21.49 -2.88 -3.56
N SER A 37 20.93 -2.28 -2.50
CA SER A 37 19.48 -2.18 -2.36
C SER A 37 18.88 -1.28 -3.46
N GLY A 38 17.87 -1.80 -4.15
CA GLY A 38 17.04 -1.03 -5.08
C GLY A 38 15.83 -0.38 -4.39
N ASN A 39 14.77 -0.13 -5.18
CA ASN A 39 13.53 0.53 -4.75
C ASN A 39 12.37 -0.46 -4.47
N GLY A 40 12.61 -1.76 -4.58
CA GLY A 40 11.64 -2.82 -4.34
C GLY A 40 10.57 -3.00 -5.41
N SER A 41 10.59 -2.29 -6.55
CA SER A 41 9.50 -2.36 -7.54
C SER A 41 9.54 -3.61 -8.45
N SER A 42 10.62 -4.39 -8.38
CA SER A 42 10.79 -5.67 -9.10
C SER A 42 11.93 -6.48 -8.46
N TRP A 43 12.06 -7.77 -8.77
CA TRP A 43 13.21 -8.58 -8.35
C TRP A 43 14.55 -7.97 -8.76
N ALA A 44 14.66 -7.40 -9.97
CA ALA A 44 15.87 -6.72 -10.45
C ALA A 44 16.20 -5.41 -9.70
N GLN A 45 15.24 -4.88 -8.94
CA GLN A 45 15.37 -3.68 -8.12
C GLN A 45 15.00 -3.97 -6.65
N ALA A 46 15.15 -5.21 -6.18
CA ALA A 46 14.71 -5.59 -4.85
C ALA A 46 15.44 -4.82 -3.74
N PHE A 47 14.77 -4.63 -2.62
CA PHE A 47 15.41 -4.16 -1.40
C PHE A 47 16.36 -5.22 -0.86
N LYS A 48 17.50 -4.81 -0.30
CA LYS A 48 18.46 -5.75 0.30
C LYS A 48 18.00 -6.31 1.66
N THR A 49 17.12 -5.58 2.35
CA THR A 49 16.68 -5.89 3.72
C THR A 49 15.17 -5.96 3.83
N ILE A 50 14.69 -6.81 4.73
CA ILE A 50 13.29 -6.95 5.10
C ILE A 50 12.79 -5.65 5.72
N ALA A 51 13.59 -4.98 6.56
CA ALA A 51 13.22 -3.69 7.14
C ALA A 51 12.90 -2.63 6.07
N ALA A 52 13.65 -2.57 4.97
CA ALA A 52 13.39 -1.64 3.88
C ALA A 52 12.07 -1.99 3.15
N GLY A 53 11.82 -3.26 2.84
CA GLY A 53 10.56 -3.71 2.26
C GLY A 53 9.35 -3.41 3.14
N LYS A 54 9.46 -3.69 4.46
CA LYS A 54 8.43 -3.34 5.45
C LYS A 54 8.13 -1.84 5.48
N ASN A 55 9.17 -1.01 5.46
CA ASN A 55 9.01 0.45 5.52
C ASN A 55 8.41 1.02 4.22
N ALA A 56 8.58 0.34 3.09
CA ALA A 56 7.96 0.72 1.82
C ALA A 56 6.46 0.33 1.75
N ALA A 57 6.08 -0.80 2.35
CA ALA A 57 4.70 -1.27 2.45
C ALA A 57 3.91 -0.46 3.48
N THR A 58 3.40 0.70 3.05
CA THR A 58 2.71 1.68 3.93
C THR A 58 1.19 1.60 3.84
N GLN A 59 0.65 0.98 2.79
CA GLN A 59 -0.78 0.93 2.55
C GLN A 59 -1.36 -0.45 2.92
N SER A 60 -2.62 -0.45 3.34
CA SER A 60 -3.33 -1.71 3.55
C SER A 60 -3.45 -2.48 2.24
N GLY A 61 -3.05 -3.74 2.27
CA GLY A 61 -3.04 -4.61 1.11
C GLY A 61 -1.69 -4.68 0.40
N ASP A 62 -0.71 -3.83 0.74
CA ASP A 62 0.65 -3.98 0.23
C ASP A 62 1.23 -5.35 0.61
N ILE A 63 1.99 -5.93 -0.31
CA ILE A 63 2.62 -7.23 -0.17
C ILE A 63 4.13 -7.03 -0.22
N VAL A 64 4.85 -7.73 0.67
CA VAL A 64 6.32 -7.82 0.62
C VAL A 64 6.67 -9.27 0.30
N GLU A 65 7.19 -9.50 -0.91
CA GLU A 65 7.72 -10.79 -1.35
C GLU A 65 9.21 -10.85 -1.01
N ILE A 66 9.62 -11.93 -0.35
CA ILE A 66 10.97 -12.09 0.18
C ILE A 66 11.61 -13.30 -0.51
N SER A 67 12.77 -13.12 -1.15
CA SER A 67 13.53 -14.24 -1.70
C SER A 67 14.00 -15.15 -0.57
N GLY A 68 14.12 -16.45 -0.85
CA GLY A 68 14.67 -17.39 0.13
C GLY A 68 16.14 -17.04 0.44
N GLY A 69 16.49 -17.01 1.73
CA GLY A 69 17.84 -16.68 2.17
C GLY A 69 17.90 -16.34 3.66
N THR A 70 19.09 -15.97 4.13
CA THR A 70 19.32 -15.54 5.51
C THR A 70 19.52 -14.03 5.55
N TYR A 71 18.62 -13.32 6.21
CA TYR A 71 18.65 -11.86 6.32
C TYR A 71 19.29 -11.43 7.64
N ASN A 72 20.33 -10.61 7.56
CA ASN A 72 20.98 -10.05 8.73
C ASN A 72 20.34 -8.70 9.10
N GLU A 73 19.17 -8.77 9.72
CA GLU A 73 18.40 -7.60 10.14
C GLU A 73 18.91 -7.04 11.48
N SER A 74 18.86 -5.71 11.62
CA SER A 74 18.96 -5.04 12.92
C SER A 74 17.56 -4.63 13.34
N ILE A 75 17.06 -5.27 14.40
CA ILE A 75 15.72 -5.05 14.98
C ILE A 75 15.68 -3.81 15.88
#